data_AF-A0A0G3G3E9-F1
#
_entry.id   AF-A0A0G3G3E9-F1
#
_cell.length_a   1.000
_cell.length_b   1.000
_cell.length_c   1.000
_cell.angle_alpha   90.00
_cell.angle_beta   90.00
_cell.angle_gamma   90.00
#
_symmetry.space_group_name_H-M   'P 1'
#
loop_
_entity.id
_entity.type
_entity.pdbx_description
1 polymer ?
#
loop_
_entity_poly.entity_id
_entity_poly.type
_entity_poly.pdbx_seq_one_letter_code
_entity_poly.pdbx_strand_id
1 'polypeptide(L)'
;MRFSGEVEVEGRGFELEFKELIVRSDDVGFQLQGHDEYGVFHVSGTAAKLPAGEGFSADAVAEYEDCPPDDARTEFSLLLEKVEVLDDGQACHVVGAWIERPERWPFSGTLERA
;
A
#
# COMPACT_ATOMS: atom_id res chain seq x y z
N MET A 1 -1.23 -9.48 12.54
CA MET A 1 -1.96 -8.37 13.20
C MET A 1 -2.64 -7.54 12.12
N ARG A 2 -3.76 -6.88 12.42
CA ARG A 2 -4.54 -6.09 11.44
C ARG A 2 -4.44 -4.60 11.80
N PHE A 3 -4.17 -3.76 10.81
CA PHE A 3 -4.08 -2.31 10.97
C PHE A 3 -4.81 -1.61 9.82
N SER A 4 -5.15 -0.34 10.02
CA SER A 4 -5.73 0.53 9.00
C SER A 4 -5.37 2.00 9.26
N GLY A 5 -5.38 2.82 8.21
CA GLY A 5 -5.14 4.25 8.31
C GLY A 5 -4.57 4.85 7.04
N GLU A 6 -4.52 6.17 7.03
CA GLU A 6 -3.96 6.96 5.94
C GLU A 6 -2.43 6.96 5.98
N VAL A 7 -1.81 7.09 4.80
CA VAL A 7 -0.38 7.33 4.66
C VAL A 7 -0.16 8.59 3.83
N GLU A 8 0.91 9.33 4.13
CA GLU A 8 1.30 10.48 3.32
C GLU A 8 2.13 9.99 2.13
N VAL A 9 1.68 10.31 0.91
CA VAL A 9 2.39 10.05 -0.35
C VAL A 9 3.21 11.29 -0.72
N GLU A 10 4.52 11.12 -0.93
CA GLU A 10 5.41 12.19 -1.35
C GLU A 10 5.01 12.75 -2.73
N GLY A 11 5.13 14.07 -2.88
CA GLY A 11 4.71 14.77 -4.11
C GLY A 11 3.21 15.00 -4.24
N ARG A 12 2.38 14.34 -3.40
CA ARG A 12 0.91 14.51 -3.34
C ARG A 12 0.20 14.31 -4.69
N GLY A 13 0.68 13.36 -5.50
CA GLY A 13 0.05 12.99 -6.75
C GLY A 13 -1.33 12.34 -6.55
N PHE A 14 -1.51 11.65 -5.42
CA PHE A 14 -2.74 10.97 -5.04
C PHE A 14 -2.80 10.77 -3.51
N GLU A 15 -3.99 10.46 -3.01
CA GLU A 15 -4.23 10.05 -1.62
C GLU A 15 -4.19 8.53 -1.51
N LEU A 16 -3.68 8.00 -0.40
CA LEU A 16 -3.58 6.55 -0.17
C LEU A 16 -3.91 6.18 1.27
N GLU A 17 -4.76 5.17 1.42
CA GLU A 17 -5.20 4.64 2.71
C GLU A 17 -5.11 3.13 2.72
N PHE A 18 -4.53 2.56 3.77
CA PHE A 18 -4.66 1.15 4.08
C PHE A 18 -6.01 0.91 4.74
N LYS A 19 -6.98 0.41 3.98
CA LYS A 19 -8.24 -0.13 4.53
C LYS A 19 -7.98 -1.38 5.36
N GLU A 20 -6.97 -2.16 4.98
CA GLU A 20 -6.47 -3.26 5.77
C GLU A 20 -4.98 -3.51 5.50
N LEU A 21 -4.21 -3.70 6.57
CA LEU A 21 -2.86 -4.25 6.54
C LEU A 21 -2.78 -5.45 7.50
N ILE A 22 -2.56 -6.65 6.97
CA ILE A 22 -2.44 -7.88 7.74
C ILE A 22 -0.97 -8.31 7.79
N VAL A 23 -0.29 -8.03 8.89
CA VAL A 23 1.11 -8.41 9.10
C VAL A 23 1.20 -9.86 9.58
N ARG A 24 1.92 -10.71 8.82
CA ARG A 24 2.23 -12.12 9.15
C ARG A 24 3.76 -12.34 9.16
N SER A 25 4.22 -13.55 9.47
CA SER A 25 5.65 -13.88 9.58
C SER A 25 6.40 -13.76 8.24
N ASP A 26 5.74 -14.19 7.17
CA ASP A 26 6.32 -14.42 5.85
C ASP A 26 5.72 -13.55 4.75
N ASP A 27 4.61 -12.87 5.05
CA ASP A 27 3.90 -12.01 4.11
C ASP A 27 3.13 -10.89 4.82
N VAL A 28 2.66 -9.94 4.00
CA VAL A 28 1.75 -8.88 4.39
C VAL A 28 0.56 -8.87 3.42
N GLY A 29 -0.64 -9.17 3.93
CA GLY A 29 -1.88 -8.95 3.18
C GLY A 29 -2.28 -7.48 3.22
N PHE A 30 -2.82 -6.93 2.14
CA PHE A 30 -3.26 -5.54 2.11
C PHE A 30 -4.54 -5.32 1.31
N GLN A 31 -5.29 -4.30 1.74
CA GLN A 31 -6.33 -3.63 0.97
C GLN A 31 -6.07 -2.13 1.04
N LEU A 32 -5.95 -1.50 -0.13
CA LEU A 32 -5.72 -0.08 -0.29
C LEU A 32 -6.93 0.55 -0.96
N GLN A 33 -7.21 1.78 -0.58
CA GLN A 33 -8.02 2.71 -1.35
C GLN A 33 -7.17 3.93 -1.63
N GLY A 34 -7.23 4.45 -2.85
CA GLY A 34 -6.65 5.74 -3.17
C GLY A 34 -7.56 6.60 -4.03
N HIS A 35 -7.15 7.84 -4.20
CA HIS A 35 -7.89 8.82 -4.98
C HIS A 35 -6.92 9.76 -5.69
N ASP A 36 -7.07 9.89 -7.01
CA ASP A 36 -6.24 10.74 -7.87
C ASP A 36 -7.10 11.55 -8.87
N GLU A 37 -6.49 12.05 -9.97
CA GLU A 37 -7.22 12.82 -10.99
C GLU A 37 -8.24 11.99 -11.79
N TYR A 38 -8.11 10.66 -11.82
CA TYR A 38 -9.00 9.72 -12.52
C TYR A 38 -10.11 9.17 -11.61
N GLY A 39 -10.00 9.38 -10.29
CA GLY A 39 -11.04 9.09 -9.32
C GLY A 39 -10.60 8.12 -8.22
N VAL A 40 -11.55 7.39 -7.65
CA VAL A 40 -11.28 6.40 -6.60
C VAL A 40 -10.79 5.10 -7.22
N PHE A 41 -9.70 4.57 -6.70
CA PHE A 41 -9.20 3.24 -7.04
C PHE A 41 -9.03 2.36 -5.81
N HIS A 42 -9.10 1.05 -6.04
CA HIS A 42 -8.90 0.04 -5.01
C HIS A 42 -7.80 -0.92 -5.41
N VAL A 43 -7.07 -1.41 -4.42
CA VAL A 43 -6.05 -2.44 -4.60
C VAL A 43 -6.21 -3.49 -3.53
N SER A 44 -6.06 -4.75 -3.89
CA SER A 44 -5.87 -5.82 -2.90
C SER A 44 -4.77 -6.76 -3.34
N GLY A 45 -4.05 -7.33 -2.37
CA GLY A 45 -2.96 -8.23 -2.68
C GLY A 45 -2.25 -8.78 -1.46
N THR A 46 -1.18 -9.53 -1.71
CA THR A 46 -0.28 -10.05 -0.69
C THR A 46 1.16 -9.76 -1.09
N ALA A 47 1.86 -9.00 -0.26
CA ALA A 47 3.27 -8.69 -0.44
C ALA A 47 4.12 -9.79 0.20
N ALA A 48 4.97 -10.41 -0.61
CA ALA A 48 5.89 -11.43 -0.17
C ALA A 48 7.12 -10.80 0.47
N LYS A 49 7.64 -11.43 1.52
CA LYS A 49 8.87 -10.99 2.17
C LYS A 49 10.05 -11.07 1.22
N LEU A 50 10.82 -9.98 1.13
CA LEU A 50 12.04 -9.93 0.33
C LEU A 50 13.22 -10.57 1.10
N PRO A 51 14.26 -11.02 0.38
CA PRO A 51 15.50 -11.49 1.00
C PRO A 51 16.13 -10.45 1.94
N ALA A 52 16.98 -10.91 2.85
CA ALA A 52 17.86 -10.06 3.65
C ALA A 52 17.22 -8.92 4.47
N GLY A 53 15.90 -8.98 4.74
CA GLY A 53 15.22 -7.96 5.53
C GLY A 53 14.90 -6.68 4.75
N GLU A 54 14.87 -6.75 3.41
CA GLU A 54 14.55 -5.64 2.50
C GLU A 54 13.05 -5.26 2.47
N GLY A 55 12.26 -5.78 3.42
CA GLY A 55 10.82 -5.51 3.51
C GLY A 55 9.97 -6.53 2.75
N PHE A 56 8.89 -6.07 2.13
CA PHE A 56 7.93 -6.88 1.39
C PHE A 56 7.60 -6.25 0.03
N SER A 57 7.27 -7.06 -0.97
CA SER A 57 6.86 -6.56 -2.29
C SER A 57 5.71 -7.36 -2.90
N ALA A 58 4.84 -6.68 -3.64
CA ALA A 58 3.80 -7.28 -4.48
C ALA A 58 3.74 -6.56 -5.81
N ASP A 59 3.50 -7.30 -6.90
CA ASP A 59 2.90 -6.73 -8.09
C ASP A 59 1.38 -6.71 -7.90
N ALA A 60 0.74 -5.59 -8.20
CA ALA A 60 -0.67 -5.36 -7.94
C ALA A 60 -1.32 -4.53 -9.06
N VAL A 61 -2.65 -4.48 -9.03
CA VAL A 61 -3.45 -3.72 -9.99
C VAL A 61 -4.39 -2.82 -9.21
N ALA A 62 -4.34 -1.53 -9.51
CA ALA A 62 -5.32 -0.55 -9.07
C ALA A 62 -6.52 -0.60 -10.00
N GLU A 63 -7.72 -0.77 -9.45
CA GLU A 63 -8.98 -0.84 -10.20
C GLU A 63 -9.85 0.36 -9.85
N TYR A 64 -10.20 1.17 -10.85
CA TYR A 64 -11.01 2.38 -10.71
C TYR A 64 -12.51 2.07 -10.75
N GLU A 65 -13.30 2.66 -9.86
CA GLU A 65 -14.73 2.34 -9.72
C GLU A 65 -15.59 2.75 -10.93
N ASP A 66 -15.24 3.87 -11.59
CA ASP A 66 -16.10 4.54 -12.57
C ASP A 66 -15.44 4.75 -13.95
N CYS A 67 -14.33 4.08 -14.25
CA CYS A 67 -13.62 4.20 -15.53
C CYS A 67 -14.06 3.17 -16.57
N PRO A 68 -14.04 3.51 -17.89
CA PRO A 68 -14.17 2.53 -18.96
C PRO A 68 -13.10 1.42 -18.84
N PRO A 69 -13.38 0.16 -19.26
CA PRO A 69 -12.51 -0.99 -18.98
C PRO A 69 -11.05 -0.84 -19.44
N ASP A 70 -10.81 -0.10 -20.53
CA ASP A 70 -9.48 0.09 -21.10
C ASP A 70 -8.60 1.04 -20.28
N ASP A 71 -9.20 1.93 -19.47
CA ASP A 71 -8.53 2.91 -18.62
C ASP A 71 -8.75 2.64 -17.11
N ALA A 72 -9.48 1.58 -16.77
CA ALA A 72 -9.90 1.28 -15.39
C ALA A 72 -8.81 0.60 -14.54
N ARG A 73 -7.62 0.36 -15.08
CA ARG A 73 -6.61 -0.49 -14.45
C ARG A 73 -5.20 0.08 -14.59
N THR A 74 -4.52 0.19 -13.45
CA THR A 74 -3.10 0.57 -13.41
C THR A 74 -2.29 -0.53 -12.75
N GLU A 75 -1.34 -1.10 -13.49
CA GLU A 75 -0.40 -2.09 -12.95
C GLU A 75 0.76 -1.38 -12.25
N PHE A 76 1.12 -1.84 -11.05
CA PHE A 76 2.21 -1.26 -10.28
C PHE A 76 2.86 -2.30 -9.37
N SER A 77 4.05 -1.99 -8.85
CA SER A 77 4.65 -2.74 -7.75
C SER A 77 4.51 -1.96 -6.45
N LEU A 78 3.94 -2.60 -5.43
CA LEU A 78 3.91 -2.10 -4.06
C LEU A 78 5.16 -2.59 -3.33
N LEU A 79 6.00 -1.66 -2.87
CA LEU A 79 7.14 -1.96 -2.00
C LEU A 79 6.84 -1.48 -0.58
N LEU A 80 6.97 -2.36 0.40
CA LEU A 80 6.89 -2.05 1.84
C LEU A 80 8.28 -2.21 2.43
N GLU A 81 9.08 -1.15 2.40
CA GLU A 81 10.47 -1.13 2.86
C GLU A 81 10.56 -1.36 4.37
N LYS A 82 9.58 -0.85 5.12
CA LYS A 82 9.49 -1.03 6.57
C LYS A 82 8.05 -1.27 7.01
N VAL A 83 7.86 -2.34 7.78
CA VAL A 83 6.59 -2.66 8.46
C VAL A 83 6.93 -2.97 9.91
N GLU A 84 6.73 -2.00 10.80
CA GLU A 84 7.14 -2.08 12.20
C GLU A 84 5.91 -1.98 13.10
N VAL A 85 5.63 -3.04 13.85
CA VAL A 85 4.58 -3.05 14.87
C VAL A 85 5.10 -2.32 16.10
N LEU A 86 4.35 -1.29 16.53
CA LEU A 86 4.65 -0.40 17.64
C LEU A 86 3.66 -0.58 18.80
N ASP A 87 3.97 0.04 19.94
CA ASP A 87 3.08 0.19 21.09
C ASP A 87 2.38 -1.11 21.51
N ASP A 88 3.16 -2.17 21.71
CA ASP A 88 2.67 -3.52 22.06
C ASP A 88 1.60 -4.07 21.09
N GLY A 89 1.66 -3.68 19.82
CA GLY A 89 0.72 -4.12 18.79
C GLY A 89 -0.51 -3.24 18.62
N GLN A 90 -0.52 -2.02 19.16
CA GLN A 90 -1.61 -1.06 18.95
C GLN A 90 -1.45 -0.22 17.68
N ALA A 91 -0.23 -0.09 17.16
CA ALA A 91 0.05 0.67 15.96
C ALA A 91 1.04 -0.06 15.04
N CYS A 92 1.06 0.33 13.77
CA CYS A 92 2.02 -0.18 12.79
C CYS A 92 2.56 0.98 11.97
N HIS A 93 3.85 1.25 12.08
CA HIS A 93 4.51 2.20 11.21
C HIS A 93 4.87 1.52 9.88
N VAL A 94 4.47 2.15 8.77
CA VAL A 94 4.75 1.69 7.42
C VAL A 94 5.53 2.73 6.64
N VAL A 95 6.54 2.27 5.91
CA VAL A 95 7.28 3.04 4.92
C VAL A 95 7.37 2.20 3.66
N GLY A 96 7.08 2.80 2.52
CA GLY A 96 7.05 2.08 1.26
C GLY A 96 7.05 2.98 0.05
N ALA A 97 6.80 2.38 -1.10
CA ALA A 97 6.64 3.10 -2.35
C ALA A 97 5.64 2.42 -3.27
N TRP A 98 4.87 3.26 -3.97
CA TRP A 98 4.13 2.89 -5.17
C TRP A 98 5.03 3.07 -6.39
N ILE A 99 5.11 2.06 -7.26
CA ILE A 99 6.07 2.06 -8.39
C ILE A 99 5.35 1.73 -9.69
N GLU A 100 5.18 2.73 -10.55
CA GLU A 100 4.73 2.60 -11.94
C GLU A 100 5.86 3.03 -12.85
N ARG A 101 6.59 2.09 -13.45
CA ARG A 101 7.88 2.41 -14.10
C ARG A 101 7.72 3.46 -15.21
N PRO A 102 8.53 4.54 -15.23
CA PRO A 102 9.73 4.78 -14.40
C PRO A 102 9.48 5.55 -13.09
N GLU A 103 8.24 5.91 -12.80
CA GLU A 103 7.83 6.73 -11.68
C GLU A 103 7.76 5.94 -10.36
N ARG A 104 8.01 6.66 -9.27
CA ARG A 104 8.02 6.12 -7.91
C ARG A 104 7.51 7.18 -6.96
N TRP A 105 6.52 6.81 -6.15
CA TRP A 105 5.96 7.66 -5.11
C TRP A 105 6.18 7.01 -3.74
N PRO A 106 7.18 7.48 -2.98
CA PRO A 106 7.35 7.07 -1.60
C PRO A 106 6.12 7.44 -0.77
N PHE A 107 5.82 6.62 0.23
CA PHE A 107 4.79 6.92 1.22
C PHE A 107 5.24 6.49 2.62
N SER A 108 4.66 7.13 3.63
CA SER A 108 4.85 6.72 5.03
C SER A 108 3.68 7.10 5.91
N GLY A 109 3.48 6.34 6.99
CA GLY A 109 2.45 6.67 7.97
C GLY A 109 2.47 5.71 9.16
N THR A 110 1.61 6.00 10.14
CA THR A 110 1.39 5.13 11.30
C THR A 110 -0.07 4.72 11.28
N LEU A 111 -0.29 3.43 11.08
CA LEU A 111 -1.62 2.81 11.05
C LEU A 111 -2.04 2.44 12.46
N GLU A 112 -3.33 2.53 12.73
CA GLU A 112 -3.93 2.10 13.99
C GLU A 112 -4.41 0.66 13.88
N ARG A 113 -4.46 -0.05 15.00
CA ARG A 113 -5.00 -1.41 15.05
C ARG A 113 -6.49 -1.42 14.67
N ALA A 114 -6.84 -2.29 13.72
CA ALA A 114 -8.21 -2.54 13.26
C ALA A 114 -8.85 -3.73 13.97
#